data_AF-A0A151NZI9-F1
#
_entry.id   AF-A0A151NZI9-F1
#
_cell.length_a   1.000
_cell.length_b   1.000
_cell.length_c   1.000
_cell.angle_alpha   90.00
_cell.angle_beta   90.00
_cell.angle_gamma   90.00
#
_symmetry.space_group_name_H-M   'P 1'
#
loop_
_entity.id
_entity.type
_entity.pdbx_description
1 polymer ?
#
loop_
_entity_poly.entity_id
_entity_poly.type
_entity_poly.pdbx_seq_one_letter_code
_entity_poly.pdbx_strand_id
1 'polypeptide(L)' 'MQELFPELAPFEVRLLLLAAWGYLRDHGPLPQKFVFQPERGVFARDFARDGDAGRYLAVLHSVLHKNIDRLGLLSGRFQT' A
#
# COMPACT_ATOMS: atom_id res chain seq x y z
N MET A 1 -5.25 -4.20 -1.86
CA MET A 1 -5.24 -3.14 -2.90
C MET A 1 -5.39 -3.71 -4.30
N GLN A 2 -4.48 -4.56 -4.81
CA GLN A 2 -4.64 -5.18 -6.14
C GLN A 2 -5.95 -5.99 -6.28
N GLU A 3 -6.40 -6.64 -5.21
CA GLU A 3 -7.69 -7.35 -5.16
C GLU A 3 -8.90 -6.46 -5.49
N LEU A 4 -8.78 -5.12 -5.34
CA LEU A 4 -9.85 -4.16 -5.61
C LEU A 4 -9.91 -3.76 -7.10
N PHE A 5 -8.84 -3.98 -7.86
CA PHE A 5 -8.70 -3.44 -9.21
C PHE A 5 -9.82 -3.84 -10.18
N PRO A 6 -10.36 -5.08 -10.15
CA PRO A 6 -11.47 -5.45 -11.05
C PRO A 6 -12.74 -4.62 -10.84
N GLU A 7 -12.93 -4.08 -9.63
CA GLU A 7 -14.16 -3.35 -9.25
C GLU A 7 -14.02 -1.83 -9.40
N LEU A 8 -12.80 -1.34 -9.64
CA LEU A 8 -12.48 0.09 -9.71
C LEU A 8 -12.52 0.64 -11.13
N ALA A 9 -12.77 1.94 -11.25
CA ALA A 9 -12.67 2.61 -12.54
C ALA A 9 -11.19 2.71 -12.99
N PRO A 10 -10.90 2.75 -14.31
CA PRO A 10 -9.53 2.80 -14.83
C PRO A 10 -8.69 3.95 -14.28
N PHE A 11 -9.30 5.12 -14.04
CA PHE A 11 -8.58 6.27 -13.48
C PHE A 11 -8.28 6.10 -11.98
N GLU A 12 -9.11 5.38 -11.23
CA GLU A 12 -8.90 5.10 -9.81
C GLU A 12 -7.73 4.13 -9.65
N VAL A 13 -7.67 3.11 -10.50
CA VAL A 13 -6.50 2.22 -10.60
C VAL A 13 -5.25 3.01 -10.93
N ARG A 14 -5.31 3.94 -11.90
CA ARG A 14 -4.17 4.82 -12.22
C ARG A 14 -3.73 5.68 -11.03
N LEU A 15 -4.66 6.24 -10.25
CA LEU A 15 -4.33 7.01 -9.06
C LEU A 15 -3.66 6.15 -7.98
N LEU A 16 -4.16 4.93 -7.76
CA LEU A 16 -3.55 3.98 -6.82
C LEU A 16 -2.14 3.55 -7.26
N LEU A 17 -1.95 3.30 -8.55
CA LEU A 17 -0.63 2.99 -9.11
C LEU A 17 0.33 4.18 -9.00
N LEU A 18 -0.16 5.41 -9.17
CA LEU A 18 0.65 6.61 -9.01
C LEU A 18 1.05 6.82 -7.54
N ALA A 19 0.15 6.54 -6.59
CA ALA A 19 0.46 6.55 -5.16
C ALA A 19 1.50 5.48 -4.83
N ALA A 20 1.36 4.25 -5.36
CA ALA A 20 2.35 3.18 -5.19
C ALA A 20 3.71 3.55 -5.79
N TRP A 21 3.72 4.18 -6.96
CA TRP A 21 4.95 4.70 -7.58
C TRP A 21 5.62 5.76 -6.70
N GLY A 22 4.86 6.72 -6.18
CA GLY A 22 5.38 7.73 -5.25
C GLY A 22 5.98 7.07 -4.00
N TYR A 23 5.29 6.09 -3.43
CA TYR A 23 5.80 5.34 -2.28
C TYR A 23 7.11 4.62 -2.60
N LEU A 24 7.21 3.94 -3.74
CA LEU A 24 8.42 3.24 -4.16
C LEU A 24 9.57 4.20 -4.46
N ARG A 25 9.27 5.36 -5.06
CA ARG A 25 10.28 6.40 -5.33
C ARG A 25 10.88 6.90 -4.02
N ASP A 26 10.05 7.14 -3.02
CA ASP A 26 10.48 7.72 -1.76
C ASP A 26 11.08 6.65 -0.82
N HIS A 27 10.67 5.38 -0.94
CA HIS A 27 11.12 4.26 -0.10
C HIS A 27 11.79 3.14 -0.90
N GLY A 28 12.64 3.50 -1.87
CA GLY A 28 13.27 2.59 -2.83
C GLY A 28 13.74 1.24 -2.25
N PRO A 29 13.64 0.14 -3.03
CA PRO A 29 13.93 -1.22 -2.58
C PRO A 29 15.44 -1.49 -2.53
N LEU A 30 16.14 -0.79 -1.63
CA LEU A 30 17.58 -0.86 -1.53
C LEU A 30 18.01 -1.98 -0.55
N PRO A 31 19.07 -2.75 -0.86
CA PRO A 31 19.51 -3.88 -0.02
C PRO A 31 19.76 -3.52 1.45
N GLN A 32 20.28 -2.30 1.71
CA GLN A 32 20.58 -1.83 3.08
C GLN A 32 19.34 -1.67 3.98
N LYS A 33 18.12 -1.70 3.43
CA LYS A 33 16.89 -1.64 4.20
C LYS A 33 16.46 -3.00 4.76
N PHE A 34 17.17 -4.07 4.39
CA PHE A 34 16.86 -5.43 4.79
C PHE A 34 17.90 -5.94 5.79
N VAL A 35 17.43 -6.53 6.88
CA VAL A 35 18.24 -7.14 7.94
C VAL A 35 18.02 -8.64 7.91
N PHE A 36 19.12 -9.40 7.92
CA PHE A 36 19.05 -10.86 7.96
C PHE A 36 18.62 -11.34 9.36
N GLN A 37 17.61 -12.20 9.41
CA GLN A 37 17.11 -12.84 10.62
C GLN A 37 17.59 -14.30 10.64
N PRO A 38 18.67 -14.63 11.37
CA PRO A 38 19.29 -15.96 11.34
C PRO A 38 18.34 -17.07 11.81
N GLU A 39 17.51 -16.78 12.81
CA GLU A 39 16.51 -17.72 13.36
C GLU A 39 15.51 -18.24 12.33
N ARG A 40 15.30 -17.48 11.25
CA ARG A 40 14.31 -17.79 10.21
C ARG A 40 14.93 -17.95 8.83
N GLY A 41 16.22 -17.61 8.66
CA GLY A 41 16.90 -17.61 7.37
C GLY A 41 16.29 -16.62 6.36
N VAL A 42 15.69 -15.51 6.82
CA VAL A 42 15.00 -14.53 5.94
C VAL A 42 15.58 -13.13 6.09
N PHE A 43 15.47 -12.33 5.04
CA PHE A 43 15.71 -10.90 5.08
C PHE A 43 14.41 -10.16 5.38
N ALA A 44 14.36 -9.41 6.48
CA ALA A 44 13.20 -8.63 6.89
C ALA A 44 13.46 -7.14 6.73
N ARG A 45 12.41 -6.38 6.38
CA ARG A 45 12.45 -4.92 6.30
C ARG A 45 11.63 -4.33 7.44
N ASP A 46 12.23 -3.37 8.15
CA ASP A 46 11.57 -2.61 9.20
C ASP A 46 10.95 -1.33 8.60
N PHE A 47 9.64 -1.36 8.37
CA PHE A 47 8.90 -0.23 7.79
C PHE A 47 8.68 0.93 8.78
N ALA A 48 8.90 0.74 10.09
CA ALA A 48 8.81 1.85 11.05
C ALA A 48 9.87 2.93 10.78
N ARG A 49 10.96 2.55 10.12
CA ARG A 49 12.07 3.45 9.74
C ARG A 49 11.85 4.17 8.42
N ASP A 50 10.83 3.79 7.66
CA ASP A 50 10.56 4.35 6.34
C ASP A 50 9.79 5.69 6.42
N GLY A 51 9.23 6.05 7.57
CA GLY A 51 8.48 7.32 7.74
C GLY A 51 6.99 7.18 7.45
N ASP A 52 6.31 8.30 7.22
CA ASP A 52 4.85 8.33 7.12
C ASP A 52 4.32 7.81 5.76
N ALA A 53 3.72 6.63 5.79
CA ALA A 53 2.97 6.06 4.66
C ALA A 53 1.56 6.68 4.51
N GLY A 54 1.12 7.49 5.47
CA GLY A 54 -0.23 8.04 5.61
C GLY A 54 -0.71 8.79 4.38
N ARG A 55 0.14 9.58 3.72
CA ARG A 55 -0.25 10.28 2.46
C ARG A 55 -0.62 9.32 1.32
N TYR A 56 -0.01 8.14 1.27
CA TYR A 56 -0.28 7.14 0.23
C TYR A 56 -1.53 6.33 0.58
N LEU A 57 -1.69 6.02 1.87
CA LEU A 57 -2.89 5.36 2.40
C LEU A 57 -4.12 6.26 2.29
N ALA A 58 -3.99 7.59 2.46
CA ALA A 58 -5.10 8.53 2.32
C ALA A 58 -5.75 8.47 0.93
N VAL A 59 -4.96 8.27 -0.13
CA VAL A 59 -5.47 8.05 -1.49
C VAL A 59 -6.29 6.76 -1.56
N LEU A 60 -5.78 5.67 -0.97
CA LEU A 60 -6.49 4.39 -0.89
C LEU A 60 -7.82 4.51 -0.12
N HIS A 61 -7.80 5.14 1.05
CA HIS A 61 -9.01 5.38 1.84
C HIS A 61 -10.02 6.25 1.10
N SER A 62 -9.57 7.24 0.34
CA SER A 62 -10.46 8.10 -0.46
C SER A 62 -11.14 7.32 -1.60
N VAL A 63 -10.39 6.49 -2.32
CA VAL A 63 -10.93 5.63 -3.39
C VAL A 63 -11.91 4.60 -2.83
N LEU A 64 -11.58 4.02 -1.67
CA LEU A 64 -12.41 3.05 -0.97
C LEU A 64 -13.71 3.66 -0.44
N HIS A 65 -13.64 4.86 0.16
CA HIS A 65 -14.80 5.59 0.65
C HIS A 65 -15.74 6.02 -0.48
N LYS A 66 -15.17 6.44 -1.63
CA LYS A 66 -15.96 6.80 -2.80
C LYS A 66 -16.75 5.61 -3.38
N ASN A 67 -16.21 4.39 -3.24
CA ASN A 67 -16.81 3.15 -3.74
C ASN A 67 -17.38 2.30 -2.60
N ILE A 68 -17.82 2.90 -1.48
CA ILE A 68 -18.25 2.17 -0.28
C ILE A 68 -19.47 1.29 -0.51
N ASP A 69 -20.32 1.67 -1.46
CA ASP A 69 -21.49 0.93 -1.93
C ASP A 69 -21.12 -0.45 -2.49
N ARG A 70 -19.96 -0.57 -3.15
CA ARG A 70 -19.47 -1.83 -3.74
C ARG A 70 -18.37 -2.49 -2.93
N LEU A 71 -17.52 -1.70 -2.27
CA LEU A 71 -16.30 -2.15 -1.58
C LEU A 71 -16.41 -2.10 -0.05
N GLY A 72 -17.58 -1.79 0.51
CA GLY A 72 -17.79 -1.66 1.95
C GLY A 72 -17.35 -2.89 2.76
N LEU A 73 -17.62 -4.10 2.25
CA LEU A 73 -17.18 -5.36 2.87
C LEU A 73 -15.65 -5.49 2.90
N LEU A 74 -14.96 -4.94 1.90
CA LEU A 74 -13.50 -4.96 1.81
C LEU A 74 -12.88 -3.83 2.65
N SER A 75 -13.64 -2.80 3.00
CA SER A 75 -13.15 -1.68 3.81
C SER A 75 -12.72 -2.08 5.21
N GLY A 76 -13.38 -3.07 5.82
CA GLY A 76 -12.99 -3.59 7.14
C GLY A 76 -11.68 -4.38 7.13
N ARG A 77 -11.27 -4.92 5.97
CA ARG A 77 -10.05 -5.73 5.84
C ARG A 77 -8.77 -4.90 5.79
N PHE A 78 -8.88 -3.62 5.43
CA PHE A 78 -7.75 -2.70 5.28
C PHE A 78 -7.65 -1.67 6.42
N GLN A 79 -8.27 -1.92 7.57
CA GLN A 79 -8.02 -1.15 8.78
C GLN A 79 -6.65 -1.53 9.34
N THR A 80 -5.67 -0.67 9.13
CA THR A 80 -4.36 -0.68 9.80
C THR A 80 -4.34 0.30 10.95
#